data_AF-A0A1J3IHW3-F1
#
_entry.id   AF-A0A1J3IHW3-F1
#
_cell.length_a   1.000
_cell.length_b   1.000
_cell.length_c   1.000
_cell.angle_alpha   90.00
_cell.angle_beta   90.00
_cell.angle_gamma   90.00
#
_symmetry.space_group_name_H-M   'P 1'
#
loop_
_entity.id
_entity.type
_entity.pdbx_description
1 polymer ?
#
loop_
_entity_poly.entity_id
_entity_poly.type
_entity_poly.pdbx_seq_one_letter_code
_entity_poly.pdbx_strand_id
1 'polypeptide(L)'
;RFVKWPKYVRLQRQKRVLSMRLKVPPTINQFVTKAADKNQAETLFKLLLKYRPEDKAQKRDRLKAEAEARAAGKEVEKKKPIVVKYG
;
A
#
# COMPACT_ATOMS: atom_id res chain seq x y z
N ARG A 1 -33.99 -3.80 6.96
CA ARG A 1 -34.01 -3.59 5.50
C ARG A 1 -34.26 -4.93 4.81
N PHE A 2 -35.40 -5.12 4.13
CA PHE A 2 -35.93 -6.42 3.68
C PHE A 2 -35.53 -6.85 2.25
N VAL A 3 -34.34 -6.45 1.79
CA VAL A 3 -33.86 -6.79 0.44
C VAL A 3 -33.18 -8.16 0.46
N LYS A 4 -33.51 -9.02 -0.50
CA LYS A 4 -32.80 -10.30 -0.72
C LYS A 4 -31.41 -10.02 -1.30
N TRP A 5 -30.40 -9.99 -0.45
CA TRP A 5 -29.02 -9.73 -0.85
C TRP A 5 -28.37 -10.92 -1.58
N PRO A 6 -27.52 -10.67 -2.59
CA PRO A 6 -26.66 -11.68 -3.18
C PRO A 6 -25.83 -12.44 -2.13
N LYS A 7 -25.50 -13.70 -2.43
CA LYS A 7 -24.83 -14.61 -1.48
C LYS A 7 -23.53 -14.03 -0.91
N TYR A 8 -22.69 -13.40 -1.72
CA TYR A 8 -21.40 -12.83 -1.29
C TYR A 8 -21.58 -11.72 -0.23
N VAL A 9 -22.58 -10.86 -0.39
CA VAL A 9 -22.89 -9.79 0.59
C VAL A 9 -23.31 -10.38 1.92
N ARG A 10 -24.17 -11.41 1.90
CA ARG A 10 -24.63 -12.09 3.11
C ARG A 10 -23.46 -12.72 3.86
N LEU A 11 -22.59 -13.45 3.15
CA LEU A 11 -21.40 -14.09 3.73
C LEU A 11 -20.42 -13.07 4.33
N GLN A 12 -20.13 -11.97 3.62
CA GLN A 12 -19.25 -10.91 4.13
C GLN A 12 -19.78 -10.28 5.42
N ARG A 13 -21.10 -9.99 5.47
CA ARG A 13 -21.75 -9.45 6.67
C ARG A 13 -21.75 -10.44 7.83
N GLN A 14 -22.11 -11.69 7.57
CA GLN A 14 -22.10 -12.77 8.58
C GLN A 14 -20.69 -12.98 9.15
N LYS A 15 -19.65 -12.99 8.30
CA LYS A 15 -18.26 -13.10 8.74
C LYS A 15 -17.88 -12.00 9.72
N ARG A 16 -18.21 -10.73 9.41
CA ARG A 16 -17.95 -9.59 10.31
C ARG A 16 -18.69 -9.74 11.64
N VAL A 17 -19.97 -10.13 11.60
CA VAL A 17 -20.77 -10.32 12.81
C VAL A 17 -20.21 -11.45 13.68
N LEU A 18 -19.82 -12.59 13.08
CA LEU A 18 -19.20 -13.69 13.81
C LEU A 18 -17.89 -13.27 14.49
N SER A 19 -17.02 -12.54 13.79
CA SER A 19 -15.78 -12.01 14.38
C SER A 19 -16.01 -11.04 15.54
N MET A 20 -17.15 -10.34 15.60
CA MET A 20 -17.49 -9.45 16.72
C MET A 20 -18.13 -10.20 17.90
N ARG A 21 -18.85 -11.29 17.64
CA ARG A 21 -19.61 -12.03 18.66
C ARG A 21 -18.79 -13.14 19.32
N LEU A 22 -17.89 -13.76 18.57
CA LEU A 22 -17.01 -14.79 19.10
C LEU A 22 -15.80 -14.16 19.79
N LYS A 23 -15.21 -14.89 20.75
CA LYS A 23 -13.98 -14.47 21.42
C LYS A 23 -12.79 -14.63 20.47
N VAL A 24 -12.36 -13.53 19.86
CA VAL A 24 -11.21 -13.50 18.95
C VAL A 24 -9.90 -13.55 19.75
N PRO A 25 -8.93 -14.41 19.38
CA PRO A 25 -7.61 -14.43 20.02
C PRO A 25 -6.91 -13.07 20.01
N PRO A 26 -6.12 -12.72 21.04
CA PRO A 26 -5.51 -11.40 21.18
C PRO A 26 -4.56 -11.05 20.00
N THR A 27 -3.87 -12.04 19.45
CA THR A 27 -2.98 -11.90 18.29
C THR A 27 -3.71 -11.40 17.04
N ILE A 28 -5.00 -11.72 16.91
CA ILE A 28 -5.84 -11.26 15.79
C ILE A 28 -6.53 -9.95 16.17
N ASN A 29 -7.02 -9.84 17.41
CA ASN A 29 -7.79 -8.70 17.87
C ASN A 29 -7.00 -7.38 17.88
N GLN A 30 -5.66 -7.43 17.99
CA GLN A 30 -4.81 -6.26 17.92
C GLN A 30 -4.98 -5.45 16.62
N PHE A 31 -5.26 -6.12 15.49
CA PHE A 31 -5.42 -5.46 14.19
C PHE A 31 -6.78 -4.77 14.02
N VAL A 32 -7.77 -5.15 14.82
CA VAL A 32 -9.13 -4.57 14.76
C VAL A 32 -9.27 -3.41 15.74
N THR A 33 -8.63 -3.53 16.91
CA THR A 33 -8.80 -2.58 18.01
C THR A 33 -7.70 -1.53 18.10
N LYS A 34 -6.49 -1.81 17.62
CA LYS A 34 -5.33 -0.91 17.72
C LYS A 34 -4.90 -0.37 16.36
N ALA A 35 -5.84 0.20 15.62
CA ALA A 35 -5.53 0.96 14.41
C ALA A 35 -5.00 2.36 14.79
N ALA A 36 -4.09 2.90 13.98
CA ALA A 36 -3.69 4.31 14.09
C ALA A 36 -4.90 5.22 13.85
N ASP A 37 -4.94 6.35 14.55
CA ASP A 37 -5.99 7.34 14.30
C ASP A 37 -5.84 7.96 12.89
N LYS A 38 -6.90 8.63 12.44
CA LYS A 38 -6.96 9.21 11.10
C LYS A 38 -5.85 10.25 10.84
N ASN A 39 -5.52 11.06 11.84
CA ASN A 39 -4.57 12.17 11.70
C ASN A 39 -3.12 11.65 11.63
N GLN A 40 -2.80 10.67 12.47
CA GLN A 40 -1.54 9.95 12.45
C GLN A 40 -1.36 9.19 11.13
N ALA A 41 -2.40 8.48 10.68
CA ALA A 41 -2.37 7.76 9.41
C ALA A 41 -2.12 8.70 8.23
N GLU A 42 -2.81 9.85 8.18
CA GLU A 42 -2.62 10.84 7.11
C GLU A 42 -1.19 11.38 7.07
N THR A 43 -0.62 11.68 8.24
CA THR A 43 0.76 12.18 8.36
C THR A 43 1.75 11.13 7.86
N LEU A 44 1.56 9.87 8.24
CA LEU A 44 2.37 8.76 7.78
C LEU A 44 2.28 8.58 6.25
N PHE A 45 1.07 8.61 5.67
CA PHE A 45 0.91 8.46 4.22
C PHE A 45 1.51 9.62 3.42
N LYS A 46 1.44 10.86 3.94
CA LYS A 46 2.14 12.01 3.34
C LYS A 46 3.65 11.82 3.29
N LEU A 47 4.24 11.28 4.36
CA LEU A 47 5.67 10.93 4.39
C LEU A 47 6.00 9.83 3.37
N LEU A 48 5.21 8.75 3.35
CA LEU A 48 5.44 7.61 2.45
C LEU A 48 5.29 8.01 0.97
N LEU A 49 4.44 8.98 0.66
CA LEU A 49 4.26 9.49 -0.70
C LEU A 49 5.55 10.10 -1.26
N LYS A 50 6.36 10.76 -0.43
CA LYS A 50 7.66 11.33 -0.82
C LYS A 50 8.67 10.24 -1.20
N TYR A 51 8.56 9.06 -0.60
CA TYR A 51 9.47 7.93 -0.78
C TYR A 51 8.85 6.80 -1.60
N ARG A 52 7.84 7.12 -2.42
CA ARG A 52 7.15 6.13 -3.26
C ARG A 52 8.13 5.53 -4.28
N PRO A 53 8.18 4.20 -4.43
CA PRO A 53 8.91 3.55 -5.51
C PRO A 53 8.39 3.96 -6.90
N GLU A 54 9.23 3.78 -7.92
CA GLU A 54 8.89 4.08 -9.31
C GLU A 54 7.80 3.17 -9.89
N ASP A 55 6.93 3.75 -10.70
CA ASP A 55 5.98 3.00 -11.52
C ASP A 55 6.69 2.37 -12.73
N LYS A 56 6.06 1.39 -13.37
CA LYS A 56 6.61 0.73 -14.57
C LYS A 56 6.91 1.70 -15.72
N ALA A 57 6.08 2.72 -15.91
CA ALA A 57 6.30 3.74 -16.93
C ALA A 57 7.52 4.61 -16.61
N GLN A 58 7.59 5.13 -15.39
CA GLN A 58 8.71 5.95 -14.91
C GLN A 58 10.04 5.19 -14.99
N LYS A 59 10.03 3.89 -14.66
CA LYS A 59 11.20 3.02 -14.81
C LYS A 59 11.66 2.92 -16.26
N ARG A 60 10.74 2.77 -17.21
CA ARG A 60 11.06 2.74 -18.65
C ARG A 60 11.68 4.05 -19.10
N ASP A 61 11.11 5.17 -18.68
CA ASP A 61 11.59 6.50 -19.08
C ASP A 61 12.98 6.78 -18.48
N ARG A 62 13.22 6.38 -17.22
CA ARG A 62 14.57 6.44 -16.62
C ARG A 62 15.57 5.63 -17.43
N LEU A 63 15.25 4.38 -17.77
CA LEU A 63 16.17 3.50 -18.50
C LEU A 63 16.47 4.03 -19.91
N LYS A 64 15.48 4.62 -20.59
CA LYS A 64 15.70 5.28 -21.89
C LYS A 64 16.61 6.50 -21.76
N ALA A 65 16.32 7.39 -20.81
CA ALA A 65 17.13 8.58 -20.58
C ALA A 65 18.58 8.23 -20.18
N GLU A 66 18.78 7.18 -19.38
CA GLU A 66 20.11 6.66 -19.05
C GLU A 66 20.84 6.11 -20.29
N ALA A 67 20.15 5.39 -21.16
CA ALA A 67 20.73 4.85 -22.39
C ALA A 67 21.16 5.96 -23.35
N GLU A 68 20.31 6.98 -23.54
CA GLU A 68 20.60 8.16 -24.36
C GLU A 68 21.78 8.98 -23.81
N ALA A 69 21.81 9.22 -22.49
CA ALA A 69 22.91 9.95 -21.85
C ALA A 69 24.25 9.21 -21.97
N ARG A 70 24.23 7.88 -21.86
CA ARG A 70 25.43 7.04 -22.03
C ARG A 70 25.89 7.00 -23.48
N ALA A 71 24.97 6.96 -24.45
CA ALA A 71 25.29 7.05 -25.87
C ALA A 71 25.92 8.42 -26.24
N ALA A 72 25.50 9.49 -25.57
CA ALA A 72 26.08 10.82 -25.70
C ALA A 72 27.43 11.02 -24.96
N GLY A 73 28.01 9.95 -24.40
CA GLY A 73 29.33 9.98 -23.76
C GLY A 73 29.37 10.64 -22.38
N LYS A 74 28.23 10.92 -21.75
CA LYS A 74 28.17 11.48 -20.39
C LYS A 74 28.21 10.34 -19.37
N GLU A 75 29.09 10.44 -18.38
CA GLU A 75 29.12 9.52 -17.25
C GLU A 75 27.92 9.78 -16.34
N VAL A 76 27.07 8.77 -16.17
CA VAL A 76 25.82 8.90 -15.39
C VAL A 76 26.12 8.58 -13.93
N GLU A 77 26.30 9.62 -13.11
CA GLU A 77 26.44 9.46 -11.66
C GLU A 77 25.09 9.00 -11.05
N LYS A 78 25.04 7.75 -10.60
CA LYS A 78 23.82 7.16 -10.03
C LYS A 78 23.81 7.29 -8.51
N LYS A 79 22.97 8.20 -8.00
CA LYS A 79 22.66 8.25 -6.56
C LYS A 79 21.77 7.08 -6.17
N LYS A 80 22.07 6.44 -5.04
CA LYS A 80 21.26 5.32 -4.52
C LYS A 80 19.84 5.82 -4.21
N PRO A 81 18.79 5.22 -4.79
CA PRO A 81 17.43 5.66 -4.55
C PRO A 81 17.01 5.37 -3.11
N ILE A 82 16.42 6.36 -2.45
CA ILE A 82 15.80 6.22 -1.13
C ILE A 82 14.32 6.01 -1.35
N VAL A 83 13.84 4.78 -1.13
CA VAL A 83 12.46 4.39 -1.36
C VAL A 83 11.97 3.48 -0.24
N VAL A 84 10.65 3.44 -0.05
CA VAL A 84 10.00 2.48 0.85
C VAL A 84 10.20 1.06 0.30
N LYS A 85 10.72 0.16 1.14
CA LYS A 85 10.82 -1.27 0.81
C LYS A 85 9.46 -1.94 1.02
N TYR A 86 9.08 -2.81 0.10
CA TYR A 86 7.86 -3.62 0.17
C TYR A 86 8.17 -5.05 -0.29
N GLY A 87 7.33 -6.02 0.11
CA GLY A 87 7.47 -7.45 -0.18
C GLY A 87 6.13 -8.14 -0.07
#